data_AF-A0A8S9U6U3-F1
#
_entry.id   AF-A0A8S9U6U3-F1
#
_cell.length_a   1.000
_cell.length_b   1.000
_cell.length_c   1.000
_cell.angle_alpha   90.00
_cell.angle_beta   90.00
_cell.angle_gamma   90.00
#
_symmetry.space_group_name_H-M   'P 1'
#
loop_
_entity.id
_entity.type
_entity.pdbx_description
1 polymer ?
#
loop_
_entity_poly.entity_id
_entity_poly.type
_entity_poly.pdbx_seq_one_letter_code
_entity_poly.pdbx_strand_id
1 'polypeptide(L)'
;QEPAYVLCYLDFLGHLNDDNNMRSLFEKVLSVMPSEVSRPIWDRYVEFEHTMVASGGDLATVAKVEARRAMAFPDESFVEMKGLLSIAHRYSFLDLRPPTSCDQSFLDMYRSSRSELPGVNRDEGDDGEGMGGSAGFGLEMERQIPGPPLPDFLKEFAGMLPLNLPWNGPIADVEHIFRAMLLVDFPPRSRIEQMAQQQQQQMQQQLALQHQQQLQQQAAEAEKNSGLGDDDGASGVVSKRPAHDIFRSRQKQKLSKLG
;
A
#
# COMPACT_ATOMS: atom_id res chain seq x y z
N GLN A 1 27.59 -34.87 14.79
CA GLN A 1 27.59 -34.64 13.33
C GLN A 1 28.33 -33.35 13.08
N GLU A 2 29.17 -33.31 12.05
CA GLU A 2 29.89 -32.10 11.70
C GLU A 2 28.93 -31.14 10.96
N PRO A 3 28.68 -29.92 11.47
CA PRO A 3 27.71 -28.99 10.88
C PRO A 3 28.08 -28.59 9.45
N ALA A 4 29.37 -28.58 9.11
CA ALA A 4 29.86 -28.30 7.76
C ALA A 4 29.32 -29.30 6.72
N TYR A 5 29.28 -30.60 7.05
CA TYR A 5 28.74 -31.62 6.13
C TYR A 5 27.25 -31.41 5.87
N VAL A 6 26.48 -31.08 6.92
CA VAL A 6 25.05 -30.82 6.79
C VAL A 6 24.80 -29.60 5.90
N LEU A 7 25.57 -28.52 6.08
CA LEU A 7 25.46 -27.32 5.25
C LEU A 7 25.74 -27.62 3.77
N CYS A 8 26.81 -28.37 3.47
CA CYS A 8 27.10 -28.77 2.09
C CYS A 8 25.97 -29.62 1.48
N TYR A 9 25.34 -30.49 2.28
CA TYR A 9 24.22 -31.30 1.80
C TYR A 9 22.94 -30.47 1.62
N LEU A 10 22.69 -29.49 2.49
CA LEU A 10 21.61 -28.51 2.32
C LEU A 10 21.81 -27.68 1.04
N ASP A 11 23.02 -27.23 0.76
CA ASP A 11 23.33 -26.50 -0.47
C ASP A 11 23.11 -27.38 -1.70
N PHE A 12 23.48 -28.66 -1.65
CA PHE A 12 23.18 -29.62 -2.71
C PHE A 12 21.67 -29.75 -2.95
N LEU A 13 20.87 -29.94 -1.90
CA LEU A 13 19.41 -30.04 -2.01
C LEU A 13 18.78 -28.73 -2.50
N GLY A 14 19.34 -27.59 -2.10
CA GLY A 14 18.95 -26.26 -2.58
C GLY A 14 19.10 -26.13 -4.10
N HIS A 15 20.22 -26.59 -4.66
CA HIS A 15 20.43 -26.59 -6.12
C HIS A 15 19.50 -27.55 -6.88
N LEU A 16 18.96 -28.57 -6.21
CA LEU A 16 17.95 -29.48 -6.75
C LEU A 16 16.51 -28.98 -6.59
N ASN A 17 16.31 -27.85 -5.88
CA ASN A 17 15.01 -27.31 -5.53
C ASN A 17 14.11 -28.35 -4.81
N ASP A 18 14.72 -29.16 -3.93
CA ASP A 18 14.05 -30.22 -3.18
C ASP A 18 13.67 -29.74 -1.77
N ASP A 19 12.67 -28.88 -1.72
CA ASP A 19 12.24 -28.16 -0.51
C ASP A 19 11.72 -29.08 0.60
N ASN A 20 11.04 -30.16 0.21
CA ASN A 20 10.50 -31.13 1.16
C ASN A 20 11.61 -31.88 1.90
N ASN A 21 12.64 -32.29 1.17
CA ASN A 21 13.78 -32.97 1.76
C ASN A 21 14.68 -32.01 2.55
N MET A 22 14.84 -30.75 2.11
CA MET A 22 15.52 -29.72 2.90
C MET A 22 14.84 -29.49 4.26
N ARG A 23 13.52 -29.26 4.28
CA ARG A 23 12.76 -29.11 5.55
C ARG A 23 12.90 -30.32 6.45
N SER A 24 12.75 -31.52 5.89
CA SER A 24 12.91 -32.77 6.64
C SER A 24 14.31 -32.93 7.23
N LEU A 25 15.34 -32.50 6.49
CA LEU A 25 16.72 -32.53 6.95
C LEU A 25 16.96 -31.52 8.07
N PHE A 26 16.46 -30.29 7.96
CA PHE A 26 16.53 -29.29 9.03
C PHE A 26 15.94 -29.85 10.33
N GLU A 27 14.70 -30.34 10.30
CA GLU A 27 14.03 -30.88 11.49
C GLU A 27 14.78 -32.07 12.09
N LYS A 28 15.27 -32.98 11.26
CA LYS A 28 16.02 -34.15 11.71
C LYS A 28 17.35 -33.76 12.37
N VAL A 29 18.13 -32.89 11.74
CA VAL A 29 19.43 -32.47 12.27
C VAL A 29 19.27 -31.66 13.56
N LEU A 30 18.31 -30.74 13.60
CA LEU A 30 18.05 -29.93 14.80
C LEU A 30 17.52 -30.75 15.98
N SER A 31 16.93 -31.93 15.73
CA SER A 31 16.51 -32.85 16.80
C SER A 31 17.66 -33.65 17.44
N VAL A 32 18.77 -33.85 16.72
CA VAL A 32 19.90 -34.69 17.17
C VAL A 32 21.17 -33.90 17.50
N MET A 33 21.26 -32.67 17.01
CA MET A 33 22.44 -31.84 17.13
C MET A 33 22.38 -30.98 18.40
N PRO A 34 23.46 -30.92 19.22
CA PRO A 34 23.53 -30.04 20.37
C PRO A 34 23.41 -28.56 19.98
N SER A 35 22.85 -27.75 20.88
CA SER A 35 22.65 -26.31 20.67
C SER A 35 23.94 -25.61 20.29
N GLU A 36 25.07 -25.97 20.90
CA GLU A 36 26.36 -25.29 20.79
C GLU A 36 26.92 -25.31 19.36
N VAL A 37 26.57 -26.32 18.56
CA VAL A 37 27.06 -26.52 17.19
C VAL A 37 25.96 -26.33 16.13
N SER A 38 24.70 -26.24 16.55
CA SER A 38 23.54 -26.15 15.65
C SER A 38 23.27 -24.73 15.13
N ARG A 39 23.94 -23.71 15.66
CA ARG A 39 23.73 -22.30 15.31
C ARG A 39 23.78 -22.01 13.80
N PRO A 40 24.79 -22.48 13.03
CA PRO A 40 24.82 -22.26 11.58
C PRO A 40 23.64 -22.92 10.84
N ILE A 41 23.13 -24.04 11.37
CA ILE A 41 21.99 -24.75 10.77
C ILE A 41 20.69 -23.97 11.00
N TRP A 42 20.53 -23.38 12.18
CA TRP A 42 19.40 -22.49 12.49
C TRP A 42 19.39 -21.24 11.60
N ASP A 43 20.55 -20.61 11.41
CA ASP A 43 20.69 -19.44 10.56
C ASP A 43 20.29 -19.78 9.12
N ARG A 44 20.78 -20.93 8.62
CA ARG A 44 20.44 -21.41 7.27
C ARG A 44 18.97 -21.78 7.12
N TYR A 45 18.33 -22.30 8.18
CA TYR A 45 16.90 -22.65 8.16
C TYR A 45 16.03 -21.39 8.06
N VAL A 46 16.36 -20.35 8.82
CA VAL A 46 15.65 -19.06 8.76
C VAL A 46 15.80 -18.42 7.38
N GLU A 47 17.02 -18.41 6.81
CA GLU A 47 17.28 -17.92 5.45
C GLU A 47 16.50 -18.68 4.37
N PHE A 48 16.45 -20.01 4.50
CA PHE A 48 15.67 -20.87 3.61
C PHE A 48 14.18 -20.51 3.64
N GLU A 49 13.57 -20.39 4.82
CA GLU A 49 12.14 -20.03 4.91
C GLU A 49 11.86 -18.61 4.41
N HIS A 50 12.77 -17.65 4.63
CA HIS A 50 12.65 -16.31 4.04
C HIS A 50 12.65 -16.36 2.50
N THR A 51 13.52 -17.16 1.90
CA THR A 51 13.57 -17.37 0.44
C THR A 51 12.28 -18.00 -0.09
N MET A 52 11.73 -18.95 0.66
CA MET A 52 10.45 -19.60 0.32
C MET A 52 9.27 -18.62 0.35
N VAL A 53 9.22 -17.72 1.34
CA VAL A 53 8.16 -16.68 1.42
C VAL A 53 8.21 -15.75 0.22
N ALA A 54 9.40 -15.35 -0.23
CA ALA A 54 9.53 -14.52 -1.44
C ALA A 54 8.98 -15.21 -2.70
N SER A 55 8.99 -16.54 -2.74
CA SER A 55 8.52 -17.37 -3.86
C SER A 55 7.06 -17.84 -3.73
N GLY A 56 6.30 -17.30 -2.77
CA GLY A 56 4.89 -17.64 -2.53
C GLY A 56 4.61 -18.50 -1.29
N GLY A 57 5.58 -18.64 -0.39
CA GLY A 57 5.42 -19.29 0.91
C GLY A 57 4.65 -18.45 1.94
N ASP A 58 4.45 -19.01 3.14
CA ASP A 58 3.66 -18.40 4.23
C ASP A 58 4.56 -17.75 5.29
N LEU A 59 4.33 -16.48 5.60
CA LEU A 59 5.10 -15.76 6.64
C LEU A 59 4.94 -16.38 8.03
N ALA A 60 3.85 -17.11 8.29
CA ALA A 60 3.68 -17.78 9.58
C ALA A 60 4.68 -18.94 9.79
N THR A 61 5.23 -19.56 8.73
CA THR A 61 6.25 -20.61 8.88
C THR A 61 7.57 -20.00 9.35
N VAL A 62 8.00 -18.91 8.71
CA VAL A 62 9.15 -18.10 9.12
C VAL A 62 9.06 -17.72 10.60
N ALA A 63 7.95 -17.11 11.01
CA ALA A 63 7.78 -16.66 12.38
C ALA A 63 7.86 -17.80 13.42
N LYS A 64 7.42 -19.01 13.06
CA LYS A 64 7.53 -20.21 13.91
C LYS A 64 8.98 -20.69 14.03
N VAL A 65 9.71 -20.72 12.92
CA VAL A 65 11.13 -21.12 12.92
C VAL A 65 11.97 -20.12 13.71
N GLU A 66 11.70 -18.83 13.53
CA GLU A 66 12.28 -17.72 14.28
C GLU A 66 12.04 -17.87 15.81
N ALA A 67 10.80 -18.11 16.22
CA ALA A 67 10.46 -18.34 17.62
C ALA A 67 11.16 -19.58 18.21
N ARG A 68 11.31 -20.66 17.44
CA ARG A 68 12.02 -21.87 17.87
C ARG A 68 13.51 -21.63 18.05
N ARG A 69 14.15 -20.88 17.15
CA ARG A 69 15.56 -20.48 17.27
C ARG A 69 15.78 -19.66 18.53
N ALA A 70 14.90 -18.70 18.83
CA ALA A 70 14.98 -17.90 20.05
C ALA A 70 14.85 -18.75 21.34
N MET A 71 14.04 -19.82 21.31
CA MET A 71 13.95 -20.77 22.43
C MET A 71 15.19 -21.66 22.56
N ALA A 72 15.85 -22.00 21.45
CA ALA A 72 17.06 -22.82 21.45
C ALA A 72 18.29 -22.07 22.01
N PHE A 73 18.28 -20.74 21.93
CA PHE A 73 19.38 -19.87 22.38
C PHE A 73 18.84 -18.63 23.11
N PRO A 74 18.40 -18.78 24.37
CA PRO A 74 17.82 -17.69 25.14
C PRO A 74 18.83 -16.59 25.54
N ASP A 75 20.10 -16.94 25.63
CA ASP A 75 21.18 -16.05 26.09
C ASP A 75 21.83 -15.24 24.95
N GLU A 76 21.50 -15.54 23.69
CA GLU A 76 22.02 -14.78 22.55
C GLU A 76 21.05 -13.69 22.11
N SER A 77 21.54 -12.45 22.03
CA SER A 77 20.82 -11.38 21.36
C SER A 77 20.93 -11.56 19.84
N PHE A 78 19.93 -12.21 19.26
CA PHE A 78 19.82 -12.25 17.81
C PHE A 78 19.49 -10.85 17.27
N VAL A 79 20.33 -10.38 16.34
CA VAL A 79 20.12 -9.13 15.58
C VAL A 79 18.85 -9.21 14.72
N GLU A 80 18.37 -10.41 14.44
CA GLU A 80 17.00 -10.67 14.00
C GLU A 80 16.17 -10.94 15.25
N MET A 81 15.11 -10.21 15.56
CA MET A 81 13.78 -10.64 15.09
C MET A 81 12.70 -9.64 15.50
N LYS A 82 13.03 -8.36 15.73
CA LYS A 82 12.00 -7.34 16.02
C LYS A 82 12.35 -6.00 15.38
N GLY A 83 11.33 -5.31 14.89
CA GLY A 83 11.44 -3.96 14.35
C GLY A 83 12.05 -3.90 12.94
N LEU A 84 12.65 -2.75 12.64
CA LEU A 84 13.08 -2.38 11.28
C LEU A 84 14.17 -3.29 10.72
N LEU A 85 15.04 -3.83 11.57
CA LEU A 85 16.18 -4.65 11.13
C LEU A 85 15.76 -6.03 10.61
N SER A 86 14.75 -6.64 11.26
CA SER A 86 14.12 -7.87 10.77
C SER A 86 13.42 -7.64 9.42
N ILE A 87 12.80 -6.47 9.23
CA ILE A 87 12.21 -6.08 7.95
C ILE A 87 13.31 -5.93 6.90
N ALA A 88 14.39 -5.20 7.20
CA ALA A 88 15.49 -4.98 6.28
C ALA A 88 16.17 -6.30 5.85
N HIS A 89 16.35 -7.23 6.78
CA HIS A 89 16.88 -8.56 6.50
C HIS A 89 15.95 -9.38 5.59
N ARG A 90 14.63 -9.41 5.90
CA ARG A 90 13.62 -10.15 5.14
C ARG A 90 13.47 -9.72 3.70
N TYR A 91 13.64 -8.42 3.44
CA TYR A 91 13.53 -7.85 2.10
C TYR A 91 14.90 -7.62 1.45
N SER A 92 15.97 -8.19 2.02
CA SER A 92 17.25 -8.26 1.32
C SER A 92 17.20 -9.36 0.27
N PHE A 93 17.70 -9.06 -0.92
CA PHE A 93 17.74 -9.99 -2.03
C PHE A 93 19.06 -9.82 -2.77
N LEU A 94 19.89 -10.88 -2.81
CA LEU A 94 21.26 -10.80 -3.31
C LEU A 94 22.06 -9.68 -2.59
N ASP A 95 22.58 -8.74 -3.37
CA ASP A 95 23.25 -7.53 -2.91
C ASP A 95 22.29 -6.34 -2.68
N LEU A 96 21.02 -6.48 -3.09
CA LEU A 96 20.00 -5.46 -2.91
C LEU A 96 19.46 -5.48 -1.49
N ARG A 97 19.38 -4.27 -0.92
CA ARG A 97 18.79 -4.02 0.40
C ARG A 97 17.79 -2.89 0.27
N PRO A 98 16.76 -2.82 1.12
CA PRO A 98 15.83 -1.69 1.14
C PRO A 98 16.58 -0.36 1.21
N PRO A 99 16.00 0.74 0.66
CA PRO A 99 16.74 1.91 0.24
C PRO A 99 17.59 2.50 1.36
N THR A 100 18.86 2.66 1.04
CA THR A 100 19.94 2.94 1.98
C THR A 100 20.09 4.43 2.31
N SER A 101 19.61 5.37 1.50
CA SER A 101 19.99 6.78 1.69
C SER A 101 19.56 7.42 3.02
N CYS A 102 18.44 7.04 3.63
CA CYS A 102 18.02 7.64 4.92
C CYS A 102 18.52 6.88 6.16
N ASP A 103 18.83 5.59 6.04
CA ASP A 103 19.02 4.70 7.20
C ASP A 103 20.41 4.03 7.25
N GLN A 104 21.35 4.33 6.34
CA GLN A 104 22.68 3.69 6.32
C GLN A 104 23.44 3.85 7.64
N SER A 105 23.45 5.04 8.24
CA SER A 105 24.13 5.24 9.53
C SER A 105 23.54 4.38 10.65
N PHE A 106 22.21 4.13 10.62
CA PHE A 106 21.55 3.21 11.54
C PHE A 106 21.97 1.76 11.22
N LEU A 107 21.92 1.35 9.96
CA LEU A 107 22.27 -0.01 9.56
C LEU A 107 23.76 -0.34 9.80
N ASP A 108 24.67 0.61 9.57
CA ASP A 108 26.11 0.44 9.77
C ASP A 108 26.49 0.40 11.25
N MET A 109 25.89 1.26 12.09
CA MET A 109 26.06 1.21 13.55
C MET A 109 25.63 -0.16 14.12
N TYR A 110 24.56 -0.75 13.59
CA TYR A 110 24.10 -2.09 13.96
C TYR A 110 24.89 -3.22 13.27
N ARG A 111 25.64 -2.94 12.20
CA ARG A 111 26.53 -3.90 11.56
C ARG A 111 27.83 -4.07 12.32
N SER A 112 28.34 -3.00 12.95
CA SER A 112 29.55 -3.03 13.77
C SER A 112 29.44 -4.00 14.95
N SER A 113 28.24 -4.21 15.51
CA SER A 113 28.01 -5.22 16.56
C SER A 113 28.10 -6.67 16.04
N ARG A 114 28.09 -6.88 14.72
CA ARG A 114 28.28 -8.19 14.06
C ARG A 114 29.75 -8.48 13.73
N SER A 115 30.66 -7.51 13.89
CA SER A 115 32.05 -7.59 13.41
C SER A 115 33.11 -7.66 14.52
N GLU A 116 32.78 -8.11 15.73
CA GLU A 116 33.78 -8.57 16.71
C GLU A 116 34.13 -10.06 16.52
N LEU A 117 34.45 -10.44 15.28
CA LEU A 117 35.23 -11.64 14.98
C LEU A 117 36.58 -11.17 14.43
N PRO A 118 37.71 -11.66 14.95
CA PRO A 118 39.02 -11.12 14.61
C PRO A 118 39.44 -11.55 13.20
N GLY A 119 39.68 -10.56 12.35
CA GLY A 119 40.58 -10.68 11.21
C GLY A 119 39.94 -10.79 9.84
N VAL A 120 39.52 -9.64 9.28
CA VAL A 120 39.70 -9.35 7.86
C VAL A 120 39.98 -7.85 7.71
N ASN A 121 41.24 -7.49 7.47
CA ASN A 121 41.63 -6.14 7.06
C ASN A 121 40.94 -5.80 5.74
N ARG A 122 40.14 -4.73 5.74
CA ARG A 122 39.78 -4.01 4.52
C ARG A 122 40.10 -2.53 4.71
N ASP A 123 41.26 -2.21 4.15
CA ASP A 123 41.75 -0.93 3.64
C ASP A 123 40.73 0.23 3.66
N GLU A 124 41.04 1.25 4.46
CA GLU A 124 40.38 2.56 4.46
C GLU A 124 40.98 3.41 3.34
N GLY A 125 40.13 3.83 2.40
CA GLY A 125 40.39 4.90 1.45
C GLY A 125 39.33 5.99 1.60
N ASP A 126 39.75 7.09 2.22
CA ASP A 126 39.32 8.50 2.09
C ASP A 126 38.89 8.81 0.62
N ASP A 127 38.00 9.75 0.23
CA ASP A 127 37.81 11.14 0.64
C ASP A 127 36.46 11.70 0.09
N GLY A 128 35.93 12.80 0.65
CA GLY A 128 35.19 13.81 -0.15
C GLY A 128 33.80 14.31 0.29
N GLU A 129 33.77 15.23 1.26
CA GLU A 129 33.00 16.51 1.33
C GLU A 129 31.48 16.60 0.97
N GLY A 130 30.67 16.89 2.01
CA GLY A 130 29.88 18.13 2.18
C GLY A 130 28.76 18.51 1.19
N MET A 131 27.50 18.50 1.64
CA MET A 131 26.57 19.61 1.42
C MET A 131 25.37 19.53 2.36
N GLY A 132 25.17 20.57 3.18
CA GLY A 132 23.95 20.76 3.94
C GLY A 132 22.81 21.19 3.01
N GLY A 133 21.66 20.52 3.13
CA GLY A 133 20.45 20.84 2.37
C GLY A 133 19.21 20.46 3.17
N SER A 134 18.48 21.48 3.62
CA SER A 134 17.13 21.36 4.17
C SER A 134 16.21 20.67 3.15
N ALA A 135 15.55 19.56 3.50
CA ALA A 135 14.59 18.93 2.61
C ALA A 135 13.44 18.26 3.38
N GLY A 136 12.22 18.69 3.04
CA GLY A 136 10.99 18.12 3.53
C GLY A 136 10.76 16.70 3.02
N PHE A 137 9.86 16.00 3.69
CA PHE A 137 9.38 14.67 3.35
C PHE A 137 8.70 14.64 1.98
N GLY A 138 9.49 14.53 0.91
CA GLY A 138 9.05 14.10 -0.41
C GLY A 138 9.44 12.64 -0.59
N LEU A 139 8.47 11.78 -0.89
CA LEU A 139 8.71 10.44 -1.38
C LEU A 139 9.32 10.55 -2.79
N GLU A 140 10.61 10.82 -2.85
CA GLU A 140 11.38 10.89 -4.09
C GLU A 140 11.72 9.45 -4.53
N MET A 141 10.69 8.72 -4.94
CA MET A 141 10.88 7.49 -5.70
C MET A 141 11.17 7.89 -7.16
N GLU A 142 12.32 8.53 -7.37
CA GLU A 142 12.84 8.83 -8.69
C GLU A 142 13.42 7.54 -9.30
N ARG A 143 12.55 6.54 -9.52
CA ARG A 143 12.82 5.56 -10.57
C ARG A 143 12.76 6.36 -11.87
N GLN A 144 13.93 6.76 -12.39
CA GLN A 144 14.05 7.24 -13.77
C GLN A 144 13.47 6.15 -14.67
N ILE A 145 12.20 6.32 -15.05
CA ILE A 145 11.56 5.48 -16.06
C ILE A 145 12.31 5.79 -17.35
N PRO A 146 13.03 4.83 -17.96
CA PRO A 146 13.74 5.08 -19.19
C PRO A 146 12.74 5.46 -20.28
N GLY A 147 12.77 6.70 -20.76
CA GLY A 147 11.87 7.17 -21.80
C GLY A 147 11.64 8.69 -21.77
N PRO A 148 11.10 9.25 -22.87
CA PRO A 148 10.66 10.65 -22.87
C PRO A 148 9.58 10.86 -21.81
N PRO A 149 9.52 12.03 -21.15
CA PRO A 149 8.49 12.32 -20.18
C PRO A 149 7.11 12.20 -20.82
N LEU A 150 6.13 11.76 -20.01
CA LEU A 150 4.75 11.67 -20.45
C LEU A 150 4.28 13.04 -21.00
N PRO A 151 3.69 13.12 -22.21
CA PRO A 151 3.14 14.35 -22.74
C PRO A 151 2.20 15.04 -21.75
N ASP A 152 2.28 16.37 -21.65
CA ASP A 152 1.54 17.14 -20.63
C ASP A 152 0.04 16.87 -20.62
N PHE A 153 -0.57 16.70 -21.81
CA PHE A 153 -1.99 16.44 -21.95
C PHE A 153 -2.44 15.08 -21.38
N LEU A 154 -1.51 14.12 -21.21
CA LEU A 154 -1.80 12.80 -20.64
C LEU A 154 -1.60 12.77 -19.12
N LYS A 155 -1.00 13.81 -18.51
CA LYS A 155 -0.74 13.82 -17.05
C LYS A 155 -2.02 13.77 -16.23
N GLU A 156 -3.04 14.53 -16.65
CA GLU A 156 -4.36 14.52 -15.98
C GLU A 156 -5.02 13.13 -16.11
N PHE A 157 -4.96 12.53 -17.30
CA PHE A 157 -5.46 11.17 -17.52
C PHE A 157 -4.72 10.12 -16.67
N ALA A 158 -3.39 10.19 -16.61
CA ALA A 158 -2.60 9.30 -15.78
C ALA A 158 -2.94 9.42 -14.29
N GLY A 159 -3.26 10.64 -13.81
CA GLY A 159 -3.72 10.87 -12.44
C GLY A 159 -5.12 10.32 -12.14
N MET A 160 -5.93 10.05 -13.17
CA MET A 160 -7.25 9.40 -13.02
C MET A 160 -7.18 7.87 -13.02
N LEU A 161 -6.03 7.28 -13.37
CA LEU A 161 -5.87 5.84 -13.38
C LEU A 161 -5.81 5.30 -11.94
N PRO A 162 -6.34 4.09 -11.68
CA PRO A 162 -6.18 3.43 -10.40
C PRO A 162 -4.70 3.33 -10.07
N LEU A 163 -4.26 4.02 -9.02
CA LEU A 163 -2.90 3.87 -8.55
C LEU A 163 -2.76 2.46 -7.97
N ASN A 164 -1.63 1.81 -8.29
CA ASN A 164 -1.09 0.64 -7.57
C ASN A 164 -1.94 -0.64 -7.49
N LEU A 165 -2.63 -1.01 -8.56
CA LEU A 165 -3.07 -2.40 -8.75
C LEU A 165 -2.13 -3.10 -9.76
N PRO A 166 -1.46 -4.21 -9.38
CA PRO A 166 -0.79 -5.03 -10.37
C PRO A 166 -1.86 -5.53 -11.35
N TRP A 167 -1.79 -5.06 -12.60
CA TRP A 167 -2.69 -5.49 -13.66
C TRP A 167 -2.35 -6.95 -13.99
N ASN A 168 -3.07 -7.88 -13.36
CA ASN A 168 -2.89 -9.32 -13.54
C ASN A 168 -3.80 -9.91 -14.65
N GLY A 169 -4.46 -9.04 -15.43
CA GLY A 169 -5.39 -9.42 -16.50
C GLY A 169 -4.73 -9.42 -17.88
N PRO A 170 -5.42 -9.91 -18.94
CA PRO A 170 -4.86 -9.97 -20.28
C PRO A 170 -4.34 -8.58 -20.65
N ILE A 171 -3.04 -8.53 -20.97
CA ILE A 171 -2.40 -7.30 -21.41
C ILE A 171 -3.08 -6.92 -22.71
N ALA A 172 -3.56 -5.68 -22.79
CA ALA A 172 -4.18 -5.20 -24.00
C ALA A 172 -3.15 -5.27 -25.14
N ASP A 173 -3.54 -5.82 -26.29
CA ASP A 173 -2.68 -5.86 -27.47
C ASP A 173 -2.49 -4.42 -27.97
N VAL A 174 -1.37 -3.83 -27.58
CA VAL A 174 -1.01 -2.43 -27.88
C VAL A 174 -0.95 -2.20 -29.38
N GLU A 175 -0.49 -3.20 -30.14
CA GLU A 175 -0.37 -3.10 -31.59
C GLU A 175 -1.75 -3.13 -32.25
N HIS A 176 -2.66 -3.97 -31.75
CA HIS A 176 -4.04 -3.98 -32.20
C HIS A 176 -4.74 -2.64 -31.90
N ILE A 177 -4.57 -2.11 -30.68
CA ILE A 177 -5.14 -0.82 -30.27
C ILE A 177 -4.58 0.32 -31.13
N PHE A 178 -3.27 0.34 -31.38
CA PHE A 178 -2.65 1.36 -32.23
C PHE A 178 -3.20 1.32 -33.66
N ARG A 179 -3.30 0.14 -34.26
CA ARG A 179 -3.91 -0.03 -35.59
C ARG A 179 -5.37 0.41 -35.60
N ALA A 180 -6.14 0.05 -34.59
CA ALA A 180 -7.52 0.51 -34.47
C ALA A 180 -7.60 2.04 -34.36
N MET A 181 -6.73 2.68 -33.57
CA MET A 181 -6.68 4.14 -33.46
C MET A 181 -6.32 4.84 -34.77
N LEU A 182 -5.49 4.22 -35.62
CA LEU A 182 -5.16 4.76 -36.95
C LEU A 182 -6.32 4.62 -37.95
N LEU A 183 -7.22 3.67 -37.74
CA LEU A 183 -8.35 3.39 -38.63
C LEU A 183 -9.66 4.09 -38.18
N VAL A 184 -9.69 4.65 -36.97
CA VAL A 184 -10.86 5.32 -36.40
C VAL A 184 -10.77 6.82 -36.62
N ASP A 185 -11.77 7.37 -37.30
CA ASP A 185 -11.97 8.82 -37.39
C ASP A 185 -12.55 9.36 -36.09
N PHE A 186 -11.69 9.88 -35.21
CA PHE A 186 -12.16 10.54 -34.00
C PHE A 186 -12.80 11.90 -34.34
N PRO A 187 -13.96 12.23 -33.74
CA PRO A 187 -14.59 13.53 -33.96
C PRO A 187 -13.67 14.65 -33.46
N PRO A 188 -13.65 15.81 -34.13
CA PRO A 188 -12.83 16.94 -33.68
C PRO A 188 -13.27 17.41 -32.30
N ARG A 189 -12.30 17.89 -31.50
CA ARG A 189 -12.52 18.34 -30.11
C ARG A 189 -13.67 19.33 -29.97
N SER A 190 -13.81 20.25 -30.92
CA SER A 190 -14.91 21.23 -30.97
C SER A 190 -16.30 20.56 -31.01
N ARG A 191 -16.43 19.46 -31.76
CA ARG A 191 -17.68 18.69 -31.82
C ARG A 191 -17.96 17.98 -30.50
N ILE A 192 -16.92 17.46 -29.85
CA ILE A 192 -17.05 16.81 -28.53
C ILE A 192 -17.51 17.83 -27.48
N GLU A 193 -16.90 19.01 -27.45
CA GLU A 193 -17.26 20.10 -26.53
C GLU A 193 -18.69 20.61 -26.75
N GLN A 194 -19.13 20.74 -28.01
CA GLN A 194 -20.51 21.09 -28.34
C GLN A 194 -21.51 20.03 -27.87
N MET A 195 -21.22 18.75 -28.09
CA MET A 195 -22.07 17.65 -27.63
C MET A 195 -22.16 17.62 -26.09
N ALA A 196 -21.03 17.84 -25.39
CA ALA A 196 -21.01 17.91 -23.92
C ALA A 196 -21.85 19.09 -23.39
N GLN A 197 -21.72 20.28 -23.99
CA GLN A 197 -22.52 21.46 -23.63
C GLN A 197 -24.01 21.23 -23.89
N GLN A 198 -24.36 20.62 -25.02
CA GLN A 198 -25.75 20.31 -25.37
C GLN A 198 -26.36 19.31 -24.38
N GLN A 199 -25.59 18.29 -23.98
CA GLN A 199 -26.02 17.32 -22.97
C GLN A 199 -26.23 17.98 -21.59
N GLN A 200 -25.35 18.92 -21.22
CA GLN A 200 -25.48 19.68 -19.97
C GLN A 200 -26.70 20.61 -19.97
N GLN A 201 -27.00 21.26 -21.10
CA GLN A 201 -28.20 22.09 -21.28
C GLN A 201 -29.48 21.25 -21.22
N GLN A 202 -29.49 20.06 -21.84
CA GLN A 202 -30.62 19.14 -21.76
C GLN A 202 -30.88 18.68 -20.33
N MET A 203 -29.82 18.36 -19.56
CA MET A 203 -29.95 18.00 -18.15
C MET A 203 -30.55 19.16 -17.33
N GLN A 204 -30.09 20.39 -17.56
CA GLN A 204 -30.63 21.57 -16.87
C GLN A 204 -32.10 21.84 -17.23
N GLN A 205 -32.49 21.70 -18.50
CA GLN A 205 -33.89 21.82 -18.90
C GLN A 205 -34.77 20.76 -18.22
N GLN A 206 -34.28 19.53 -18.11
CA GLN A 206 -35.02 18.44 -17.48
C GLN A 206 -35.20 18.69 -15.98
N LEU A 207 -34.17 19.20 -15.29
CA LEU A 207 -34.26 19.64 -13.89
C LEU A 207 -35.23 20.82 -13.72
N ALA A 208 -35.21 21.81 -14.62
CA ALA A 208 -36.10 22.96 -14.56
C ALA A 208 -37.58 22.56 -14.76
N LEU A 209 -37.85 21.64 -15.69
CA LEU A 209 -39.18 21.07 -15.91
C LEU A 209 -39.68 20.31 -14.68
N GLN A 210 -38.81 19.51 -14.06
CA GLN A 210 -39.15 18.78 -12.84
C GLN A 210 -39.46 19.74 -11.68
N HIS A 211 -38.67 20.82 -11.53
CA HIS A 211 -38.92 21.85 -10.53
C HIS A 211 -40.25 22.60 -10.78
N GLN A 212 -40.55 22.92 -12.04
CA GLN A 212 -41.81 23.57 -12.40
C GLN A 212 -43.02 22.67 -12.13
N GLN A 213 -42.94 21.37 -12.44
CA GLN A 213 -43.99 20.41 -12.09
C GLN A 213 -44.18 20.32 -10.57
N GLN A 214 -43.10 20.36 -9.80
CA GLN A 214 -43.17 20.33 -8.34
C GLN A 214 -43.86 21.59 -7.78
N LEU A 215 -43.58 22.76 -8.33
CA LEU A 215 -44.27 24.01 -7.96
C LEU A 215 -45.75 23.97 -8.35
N GLN A 216 -46.10 23.43 -9.52
CA GLN A 216 -47.51 23.26 -9.93
C GLN A 216 -48.26 22.27 -9.02
N GLN A 217 -47.63 21.18 -8.60
CA GLN A 217 -48.22 20.26 -7.62
C GLN A 217 -48.45 20.94 -6.28
N GLN A 218 -47.48 21.72 -5.78
CA GLN A 218 -47.64 22.47 -4.53
C GLN A 218 -48.74 23.55 -4.64
N ALA A 219 -48.83 24.24 -5.78
CA ALA A 219 -49.88 25.23 -6.03
C ALA A 219 -51.27 24.58 -6.14
N ALA A 220 -51.39 23.45 -6.83
CA ALA A 220 -52.63 22.67 -6.91
C ALA A 220 -53.04 22.08 -5.55
N GLU A 221 -52.08 21.65 -4.74
CA GLU A 221 -52.32 21.26 -3.34
C GLU A 221 -52.78 22.45 -2.50
N ALA A 222 -52.21 23.63 -2.68
CA ALA A 222 -52.63 24.86 -1.99
C ALA A 222 -54.05 25.31 -2.41
N GLU A 223 -54.39 25.24 -3.70
CA GLU A 223 -55.74 25.55 -4.19
C GLU A 223 -56.78 24.52 -3.74
N LYS A 224 -56.42 23.23 -3.73
CA LYS A 224 -57.27 22.17 -3.19
C LYS A 224 -57.50 22.32 -1.69
N ASN A 225 -56.55 22.92 -0.97
CA ASN A 225 -56.66 23.24 0.45
C ASN A 225 -57.37 24.58 0.72
N SER A 226 -57.43 25.50 -0.25
CA SER A 226 -58.23 26.74 -0.17
C SER A 226 -59.68 26.58 -0.66
N GLY A 227 -60.00 25.49 -1.35
CA GLY A 227 -61.36 25.15 -1.81
C GLY A 227 -62.24 24.43 -0.76
N LEU A 228 -61.74 24.23 0.45
CA LEU A 228 -62.50 23.73 1.60
C LEU A 228 -62.61 24.85 2.64
N GLY A 229 -63.43 25.84 2.33
CA GLY A 229 -63.74 26.96 3.22
C GLY A 229 -65.23 27.25 3.22
N ASP A 230 -65.98 26.45 4.00
CA ASP A 230 -67.14 26.92 4.77
C ASP A 230 -67.51 25.79 5.75
N ASP A 231 -66.95 25.83 6.95
CA ASP A 231 -67.67 25.67 8.21
C ASP A 231 -66.74 25.94 9.41
N ASP A 232 -67.32 26.42 10.49
CA ASP A 232 -66.75 27.09 11.65
C ASP A 232 -65.53 26.45 12.34
N GLY A 233 -64.65 27.31 12.87
CA GLY A 233 -63.75 26.93 13.97
C GLY A 233 -62.42 27.67 14.02
N ALA A 234 -62.34 28.70 14.85
CA ALA A 234 -61.10 29.36 15.23
C ALA A 234 -60.01 28.37 15.69
N SER A 235 -58.89 28.29 14.98
CA SER A 235 -57.64 27.76 15.53
C SER A 235 -56.45 28.21 14.67
N GLY A 236 -55.53 28.97 15.28
CA GLY A 236 -54.29 29.39 14.65
C GLY A 236 -53.43 28.19 14.25
N VAL A 237 -53.00 28.17 12.99
CA VAL A 237 -52.09 27.15 12.46
C VAL A 237 -50.68 27.39 13.03
N VAL A 238 -50.42 26.87 14.23
CA VAL A 238 -49.07 26.68 14.74
C VAL A 238 -48.46 25.52 13.98
N SER A 239 -47.53 25.80 13.07
CA SER A 239 -46.65 24.79 12.51
C SER A 239 -45.90 24.09 13.64
N LYS A 240 -46.31 22.84 13.95
CA LYS A 240 -45.69 22.05 15.00
C LYS A 240 -44.23 21.81 14.61
N ARG A 241 -43.32 22.42 15.37
CA ARG A 241 -41.88 22.25 15.20
C ARG A 241 -41.51 20.79 15.50
N PRO A 242 -40.62 20.15 14.73
CA PRO A 242 -40.12 18.82 15.06
C PRO A 242 -39.56 18.80 16.48
N ALA A 243 -40.00 17.87 17.31
CA ALA A 243 -39.70 17.81 18.74
C ALA A 243 -38.20 17.59 19.05
N HIS A 244 -37.36 17.38 18.04
CA HIS A 244 -35.95 17.07 18.22
C HIS A 244 -35.07 17.66 17.11
N ASP A 245 -34.87 18.98 17.14
CA ASP A 245 -33.91 19.69 16.28
C ASP A 245 -32.48 19.55 16.85
N ILE A 246 -31.78 18.51 16.40
CA ILE A 246 -30.41 18.16 16.82
C ILE A 246 -29.41 19.27 16.47
N PHE A 247 -29.68 20.04 15.41
CA PHE A 247 -28.78 21.05 14.90
C PHE A 247 -28.71 22.26 15.85
N ARG A 248 -29.88 22.70 16.35
CA ARG A 248 -29.97 23.75 17.38
C ARG A 248 -29.36 23.34 18.71
N SER A 249 -29.54 22.08 19.13
CA SER A 249 -28.94 21.57 20.37
C SER A 249 -27.40 21.58 20.33
N ARG A 250 -26.80 21.21 19.19
CA ARG A 250 -25.34 21.29 19.01
C ARG A 250 -24.81 22.72 18.94
N GLN A 251 -25.57 23.64 18.34
CA GLN A 251 -25.23 25.07 18.33
C GLN A 251 -25.22 25.67 19.74
N LYS A 252 -26.23 25.36 20.56
CA LYS A 252 -26.27 25.79 21.97
C LYS A 252 -25.11 25.24 22.80
N GLN A 253 -24.74 23.97 22.62
CA GLN A 253 -23.59 23.37 23.31
C GLN A 253 -22.24 23.96 22.87
N LYS A 254 -22.09 24.39 21.61
CA LYS A 254 -20.88 25.09 21.17
C LYS A 254 -20.76 26.45 21.85
N LEU A 255 -21.85 27.20 21.92
CA LEU A 255 -21.85 28.53 22.55
C LEU A 255 -21.60 28.46 24.07
N SER A 256 -22.09 27.42 24.75
CA SER A 256 -21.85 27.24 26.20
C SER A 256 -20.42 26.81 26.55
N LYS A 257 -19.59 26.42 25.58
CA LYS A 257 -18.18 26.06 25.79
C LYS A 257 -17.21 27.22 25.53
N LEU A 258 -17.70 28.36 25.04
CA LEU A 258 -16.91 29.57 24.79
C LEU A 258 -17.12 30.65 25.86
N GLY A 259 -17.90 30.38 26.91
CA GLY A 259 -18.15 31.29 28.05
C GLY A 259 -17.55 30.77 29.34
#